data_AF-A0A0F9A022-F1
#
_entry.id   AF-A0A0F9A022-F1
#
_cell.length_a   1.000
_cell.length_b   1.000
_cell.length_c   1.000
_cell.angle_alpha   90.00
_cell.angle_beta   90.00
_cell.angle_gamma   90.00
#
_symmetry.space_group_name_H-M   'P 1'
#
loop_
_entity.id
_entity.type
_entity.pdbx_description
1 polymer ?
#
loop_
_entity_poly.entity_id
_entity_poly.type
_entity_poly.pdbx_seq_one_letter_code
_entity_poly.pdbx_strand_id
1 'polypeptide(L)'
;EGAGVEALSTASEVLVAANPDRQYLYVKNLDSTILVSLGLGETAVTSRGIVLAGGEKWEMPSHAIYTGAIHIVSASGTPSVAWVEY
;
A
#
# COMPACT_ATOMS: atom_id res chain seq x y z
N GLU A 1 8.52 -2.95 13.44
CA GLU A 1 7.07 -2.82 13.68
C GLU A 1 6.60 -1.38 13.56
N GLY A 2 5.71 -1.12 12.59
CA GLY A 2 5.06 0.16 12.35
C GLY A 2 3.64 -0.06 11.87
N ALA A 3 2.73 0.84 12.19
CA ALA A 3 1.35 0.81 11.69
C ALA A 3 0.83 2.22 11.51
N GLY A 4 -0.03 2.42 10.52
CA GLY A 4 -0.58 3.72 10.21
C GLY A 4 -1.87 3.64 9.38
N VAL A 5 -2.57 4.76 9.32
CA VAL A 5 -3.68 4.97 8.40
C VAL A 5 -3.41 6.27 7.67
N GLU A 6 -3.33 6.19 6.34
CA GLU A 6 -3.03 7.33 5.49
C GLU A 6 -4.22 7.60 4.57
N ALA A 7 -4.59 8.88 4.46
CA ALA A 7 -5.52 9.33 3.43
C ALA A 7 -4.72 9.56 2.15
N LEU A 8 -5.09 8.85 1.09
CA LEU A 8 -4.36 8.88 -0.16
C LEU A 8 -4.77 10.05 -1.04
N SER A 9 -3.94 10.32 -2.03
CA SER A 9 -4.23 11.22 -3.14
C SER A 9 -4.23 10.48 -4.48
N THR A 10 -4.59 11.19 -5.55
CA THR A 10 -4.37 10.74 -6.95
C THR A 10 -2.92 10.90 -7.42
N ALA A 11 -2.04 11.36 -6.54
CA ALA A 11 -0.60 11.36 -6.71
C ALA A 11 0.00 10.12 -6.02
N SER A 12 1.15 9.66 -6.51
CA SER A 12 1.88 8.59 -5.83
C SER A 12 2.58 9.12 -4.58
N GLU A 13 2.38 8.40 -3.48
CA GLU A 13 2.86 8.76 -2.15
C GLU A 13 3.58 7.56 -1.53
N VAL A 14 4.51 7.79 -0.60
CA VAL A 14 5.14 6.69 0.16
C VAL A 14 4.17 6.28 1.26
N LEU A 15 3.62 5.07 1.18
CA LEU A 15 2.78 4.49 2.23
C LEU A 15 3.63 3.97 3.40
N VAL A 16 4.70 3.24 3.05
CA VAL A 16 5.62 2.65 4.03
C VAL A 16 7.04 2.92 3.56
N ALA A 17 7.88 3.45 4.44
CA ALA A 17 9.30 3.67 4.16
C ALA A 17 10.04 2.35 3.90
N ALA A 18 11.26 2.41 3.37
CA ALA A 18 12.10 1.23 3.25
C ALA A 18 12.51 0.74 4.66
N ASN A 19 12.38 -0.56 4.89
CA ASN A 19 12.75 -1.20 6.15
C ASN A 19 13.49 -2.52 5.85
N PRO A 20 14.82 -2.56 6.10
CA PRO A 20 15.64 -3.75 5.84
C PRO A 20 15.30 -4.93 6.75
N ASP A 21 14.72 -4.68 7.92
CA ASP A 21 14.35 -5.69 8.92
C ASP A 21 12.89 -6.14 8.79
N ARG A 22 12.17 -5.67 7.77
CA ARG A 22 10.77 -6.02 7.54
C ARG A 22 10.62 -7.55 7.45
N GLN A 23 9.67 -8.09 8.19
CA GLN A 23 9.32 -9.52 8.21
C GLN A 23 7.88 -9.76 7.73
N TYR A 24 7.04 -8.73 7.77
CA TYR A 24 5.66 -8.80 7.31
C TYR A 24 5.15 -7.43 6.90
N LEU A 25 4.21 -7.41 5.96
CA LEU A 25 3.46 -6.21 5.59
C LEU A 25 2.03 -6.59 5.26
N TYR A 26 1.12 -5.81 5.81
CA TYR A 26 -0.30 -5.88 5.58
C TYR A 26 -0.79 -4.51 5.14
N VAL A 27 -1.58 -4.46 4.08
CA VAL A 27 -2.23 -3.24 3.61
C VAL A 27 -3.71 -3.51 3.39
N LYS A 28 -4.56 -2.61 3.89
CA LYS A 28 -6.01 -2.70 3.71
C LYS A 28 -6.56 -1.38 3.20
N ASN A 29 -7.30 -1.45 2.11
CA ASN A 29 -8.12 -0.35 1.65
C ASN A 29 -9.35 -0.24 2.55
N LEU A 30 -9.48 0.88 3.27
CA LEU A 30 -10.62 1.15 4.14
C LEU A 30 -11.78 1.77 3.38
N ASP A 31 -11.53 2.31 2.18
CA ASP A 31 -12.60 2.78 1.31
C ASP A 31 -13.32 1.60 0.67
N SER A 32 -14.64 1.67 0.50
CA SER A 32 -15.46 0.57 -0.02
C SER A 32 -15.66 0.61 -1.54
N THR A 33 -15.19 1.65 -2.23
CA THR A 33 -15.54 1.91 -3.64
C THR A 33 -14.35 2.29 -4.52
N ILE A 34 -13.37 2.97 -3.94
CA ILE A 34 -12.23 3.51 -4.66
C ILE A 34 -11.13 2.46 -4.68
N LEU A 35 -10.56 2.25 -5.86
CA LEU A 35 -9.45 1.35 -6.07
C LEU A 35 -8.12 2.05 -5.78
N VAL A 36 -7.21 1.35 -5.11
CA VAL A 36 -5.86 1.82 -4.83
C VAL A 36 -4.84 0.87 -5.46
N SER A 37 -3.69 1.40 -5.86
CA SER A 37 -2.62 0.63 -6.48
C SER A 37 -1.31 0.83 -5.73
N LEU A 38 -0.59 -0.25 -5.46
CA LEU A 38 0.69 -0.23 -4.77
C LEU A 38 1.85 -0.50 -5.75
N GLY A 39 2.90 0.29 -5.60
CA GLY A 39 4.20 0.11 -6.25
C GLY A 39 5.25 -0.33 -5.24
N LEU A 40 5.90 -1.47 -5.49
CA LEU A 40 7.01 -1.96 -4.66
C LEU A 40 8.32 -1.37 -5.20
N GLY A 41 8.92 -0.39 -4.51
CA GLY A 41 10.20 0.20 -4.92
C GLY A 41 10.16 1.15 -6.11
N GLU A 42 8.98 1.36 -6.67
CA GLU A 42 8.73 2.25 -7.79
C GLU A 42 7.52 3.12 -7.48
N THR A 43 7.42 4.24 -8.18
CA THR A 43 6.24 5.11 -8.13
C THR A 43 4.98 4.29 -8.41
N ALA A 44 4.00 4.40 -7.52
CA ALA A 44 2.72 3.74 -7.70
C ALA A 44 1.97 4.36 -8.88
N VAL A 45 1.48 3.52 -9.77
CA VAL A 45 0.69 3.93 -10.94
C VAL A 45 -0.66 3.25 -10.85
N THR A 46 -1.72 4.00 -11.13
CA THR A 46 -3.08 3.48 -11.12
C THR A 46 -3.20 2.28 -12.06
N SER A 47 -3.86 1.21 -11.57
CA SER A 47 -4.05 -0.05 -12.30
C SER A 47 -2.75 -0.78 -12.69
N ARG A 48 -1.63 -0.52 -11.99
CA ARG A 48 -0.36 -1.25 -12.16
C ARG A 48 0.18 -1.74 -10.81
N GLY A 49 0.94 -2.83 -10.85
CA GLY A 49 1.50 -3.44 -9.65
C GLY A 49 0.43 -4.23 -8.88
N ILE A 50 0.27 -3.95 -7.59
CA ILE A 50 -0.70 -4.62 -6.74
C ILE A 50 -1.93 -3.73 -6.64
N VAL A 51 -3.09 -4.26 -7.03
CA VAL A 51 -4.33 -3.50 -7.07
C VAL A 51 -5.25 -4.00 -5.97
N LEU A 52 -5.76 -3.07 -5.17
CA LEU A 52 -6.74 -3.32 -4.12
C LEU A 52 -8.03 -2.59 -4.47
N ALA A 53 -9.09 -3.35 -4.73
CA ALA A 53 -10.42 -2.76 -4.82
C ALA A 53 -10.89 -2.24 -3.45
N GLY A 54 -12.05 -1.58 -3.44
CA GLY A 54 -12.64 -1.07 -2.21
C GLY A 54 -12.88 -2.19 -1.19
N GLY A 55 -12.38 -2.02 0.03
CA GLY A 55 -12.51 -2.96 1.14
C GLY A 55 -11.54 -4.14 1.10
N GLU A 56 -10.76 -4.29 0.03
CA GLU A 56 -9.80 -5.38 -0.10
C GLU A 56 -8.56 -5.17 0.77
N LYS A 57 -7.89 -6.29 1.03
CA LYS A 57 -6.64 -6.34 1.77
C LYS A 57 -5.61 -7.15 0.99
N TRP A 58 -4.36 -6.73 1.11
CA TRP A 58 -3.23 -7.42 0.55
C TRP A 58 -2.21 -7.66 1.65
N GLU A 59 -1.65 -8.86 1.65
CA GLU A 59 -0.67 -9.31 2.61
C GLU A 59 0.55 -9.75 1.84
N MET A 60 1.71 -9.29 2.28
CA MET A 60 2.96 -9.62 1.62
C MET A 60 3.30 -11.10 1.88
N PRO A 61 3.61 -11.88 0.83
CA PRO A 61 3.95 -13.29 0.99
C PRO A 61 5.25 -13.45 1.79
N SER A 62 5.22 -14.35 2.78
CA SER A 62 6.36 -14.59 3.70
C SER A 62 7.62 -15.13 3.02
N HIS A 63 7.49 -15.73 1.83
CA HIS A 63 8.61 -16.26 1.06
C HIS A 63 9.26 -15.22 0.12
N ALA A 64 8.68 -14.02 -0.01
CA ALA A 64 9.16 -12.96 -0.88
C ALA A 64 8.95 -11.60 -0.22
N ILE A 65 9.64 -11.40 0.91
CA ILE A 65 9.62 -10.16 1.66
C ILE A 65 10.31 -9.06 0.86
N TYR A 66 9.58 -7.98 0.60
CA TYR A 66 10.11 -6.78 -0.01
C TYR A 66 10.44 -5.74 1.06
N THR A 67 11.72 -5.37 1.19
CA THR A 67 12.24 -4.47 2.22
C THR A 67 12.34 -3.00 1.78
N GLY A 68 12.08 -2.70 0.51
CA GLY A 68 12.11 -1.32 0.02
C GLY A 68 10.87 -0.51 0.40
N ALA A 69 10.86 0.75 -0.04
CA ALA A 69 9.71 1.64 0.17
C ALA A 69 8.50 1.16 -0.65
N ILE A 70 7.32 1.24 -0.04
CA ILE A 70 6.05 0.95 -0.69
C ILE A 70 5.40 2.26 -1.04
N HIS A 71 5.18 2.46 -2.33
CA HIS A 71 4.39 3.57 -2.81
C HIS A 71 2.94 3.15 -3.01
N ILE A 72 2.02 4.09 -2.90
CA ILE A 72 0.61 3.88 -3.16
C ILE A 72 0.02 5.06 -3.92
N VAL A 73 -1.03 4.81 -4.68
CA VAL A 73 -1.80 5.84 -5.39
C VAL A 73 -3.27 5.45 -5.40
N SER A 74 -4.14 6.45 -5.26
CA SER A 74 -5.58 6.28 -5.47
C SER A 74 -5.94 6.43 -6.95
N ALA A 75 -6.88 5.61 -7.43
CA ALA A 75 -7.49 5.80 -8.75
C ALA A 75 -8.27 7.12 -8.85
N SER A 76 -8.87 7.58 -7.74
CA SER A 76 -9.66 8.82 -7.67
C SER A 76 -9.91 9.23 -6.22
N GLY A 77 -10.23 10.51 -5.98
CA GLY A 77 -10.58 10.98 -4.63
C GLY A 77 -9.47 10.76 -3.58
N THR A 78 -9.87 10.65 -2.31
CA THR A 78 -8.95 10.52 -1.17
C THR A 78 -9.31 9.36 -0.23
N PRO A 79 -9.21 8.10 -0.70
CA PRO A 79 -9.52 6.92 0.11
C PRO A 79 -8.52 6.77 1.27
N SER A 80 -8.96 6.12 2.34
CA SER A 80 -8.08 5.81 3.48
C SER A 80 -7.52 4.40 3.36
N VAL A 81 -6.23 4.23 3.64
CA VAL A 81 -5.55 2.93 3.63
C VAL A 81 -4.86 2.72 4.97
N ALA A 82 -5.12 1.56 5.58
CA ALA A 82 -4.41 1.11 6.76
C ALA A 82 -3.24 0.21 6.35
N TRP A 83 -2.11 0.33 7.04
CA TRP A 83 -0.97 -0.54 6.86
C TRP A 83 -0.38 -0.96 8.20
N VAL A 84 0.22 -2.15 8.22
CA VAL A 84 0.96 -2.69 9.36
C VAL A 84 2.19 -3.41 8.82
N GLU A 85 3.37 -3.01 9.25
CA GLU A 85 4.62 -3.75 9.01
C GLU A 85 5.20 -4.27 10.32
N TYR A 86 5.83 -5.44 10.26
CA TYR A 86 6.60 -6.00 11.37
C TYR A 86 8.08 -5.93 11.02
#